data_AF-A0A0C2T054-F1
#
_entry.id   AF-A0A0C2T054-F1
#
_cell.length_a   1.000
_cell.length_b   1.000
_cell.length_c   1.000
_cell.angle_alpha   90.00
_cell.angle_beta   90.00
_cell.angle_gamma   90.00
#
_symmetry.space_group_name_H-M   'P 1'
#
loop_
_entity.id
_entity.type
_entity.pdbx_description
1 polymer ?
#
loop_
_entity_poly.entity_id
_entity_poly.type
_entity_poly.pdbx_seq_one_letter_code
_entity_poly.pdbx_strand_id
1 'polypeptide(L)'
;MPSDRDSLIDMGFEPLRVDWALKATNNRGLQPAMDHLFQHQGDPVPDLNAVNQAPSSANKDATNAEDEEDLDMLGSRFGAADAEAKSIKCSECGKVFKNTALANFHAEKSGHDQFEESTEEIKPLTEEEKKQKLEELRDKMAEKRAQKAAEEAKEHQANETLRRKAGKDMNKIKEDLKLKQALQEAEAKKREKVEEARARAAVKAQIEADKKARAEKAAREKALREGQPIPTTTPDQTAPAAPTVQSGPSREFKETRLQIRMASGGPYTTTLPSDAPLRAVAEFLAAQTTDVDVETVTFTQNFPRKTFTSAEFSKSLKELGLTPSAALMAS
;
A
#
# COMPACT_ATOMS: atom_id res chain seq x y z
N MET A 1 -16.46 -16.75 -24.76
CA MET A 1 -15.82 -15.71 -23.93
C MET A 1 -16.93 -15.08 -23.11
N PRO A 2 -16.84 -15.05 -21.77
CA PRO A 2 -17.79 -14.29 -20.96
C PRO A 2 -17.77 -12.84 -21.44
N SER A 3 -18.93 -12.19 -21.53
CA SER A 3 -18.95 -10.77 -21.89
C SER A 3 -18.35 -9.95 -20.74
N ASP A 4 -17.83 -8.75 -21.05
CA ASP A 4 -17.33 -7.83 -20.02
C ASP A 4 -18.43 -7.55 -18.98
N ARG A 5 -19.69 -7.48 -19.43
CA ARG A 5 -20.88 -7.35 -18.57
C ARG A 5 -21.02 -8.50 -17.58
N ASP A 6 -20.97 -9.75 -18.06
CA ASP A 6 -21.12 -10.93 -17.20
C ASP A 6 -19.99 -11.02 -16.18
N SER A 7 -18.77 -10.66 -16.59
CA SER A 7 -17.60 -10.63 -15.71
C SER A 7 -17.76 -9.60 -14.58
N LEU A 8 -18.35 -8.44 -14.87
CA LEU A 8 -18.63 -7.39 -13.88
C LEU A 8 -19.77 -7.79 -12.92
N ILE A 9 -20.79 -8.48 -13.44
CA ILE A 9 -21.89 -9.01 -12.62
C ILE A 9 -21.36 -10.12 -11.69
N ASP A 10 -20.50 -11.02 -12.18
CA ASP A 10 -19.85 -12.07 -11.39
C ASP A 10 -18.94 -11.49 -10.29
N MET A 11 -18.36 -10.31 -10.52
CA MET A 11 -17.58 -9.55 -9.51
C MET A 11 -18.46 -8.84 -8.47
N GLY A 12 -19.79 -8.93 -8.59
CA GLY A 12 -20.75 -8.43 -7.60
C GLY A 12 -21.24 -6.99 -7.84
N PHE A 13 -21.05 -6.44 -9.05
CA PHE A 13 -21.56 -5.11 -9.39
C PHE A 13 -23.02 -5.15 -9.84
N GLU A 14 -23.80 -4.13 -9.49
CA GLU A 14 -25.22 -4.03 -9.85
C GLU A 14 -25.40 -3.92 -11.38
N PRO A 15 -26.31 -4.69 -12.01
CA PRO A 15 -26.43 -4.77 -13.48
C PRO A 15 -26.71 -3.42 -14.15
N LEU A 16 -27.54 -2.57 -13.54
CA LEU A 16 -27.85 -1.24 -14.09
C LEU A 16 -26.63 -0.32 -14.11
N ARG A 17 -25.78 -0.43 -13.09
CA ARG A 17 -24.55 0.35 -12.96
C ARG A 17 -23.48 -0.16 -13.93
N VAL A 18 -23.41 -1.47 -14.13
CA VAL A 18 -22.55 -2.11 -15.14
C VAL A 18 -22.93 -1.64 -16.54
N ASP A 19 -24.22 -1.64 -16.88
CA ASP A 19 -24.70 -1.20 -18.19
C ASP A 19 -24.42 0.30 -18.41
N TRP A 20 -24.52 1.12 -17.36
CA TRP A 20 -24.11 2.53 -17.40
C TRP A 20 -22.61 2.69 -17.63
N ALA A 21 -21.77 1.94 -16.90
CA ALA A 21 -20.32 2.01 -17.02
C ALA A 21 -19.81 1.53 -18.38
N LEU A 22 -20.39 0.45 -18.94
CA LEU A 22 -20.06 -0.04 -20.28
C LEU A 22 -20.46 0.98 -21.36
N LYS A 23 -21.58 1.68 -21.17
CA LYS A 23 -22.03 2.74 -22.07
C LYS A 23 -21.16 4.00 -21.98
N ALA A 24 -20.80 4.42 -20.77
CA ALA A 24 -19.92 5.57 -20.52
C ALA A 24 -18.50 5.34 -21.06
N THR A 25 -18.02 4.10 -20.98
CA THR A 25 -16.68 3.71 -21.49
C THR A 25 -16.69 3.22 -22.94
N ASN A 26 -17.85 3.26 -23.61
CA ASN A 26 -18.05 2.85 -24.99
C ASN A 26 -17.53 1.42 -25.29
N ASN A 27 -17.74 0.48 -24.36
CA ASN A 27 -17.27 -0.91 -24.43
C ASN A 27 -15.75 -1.05 -24.70
N ARG A 28 -14.93 -0.16 -24.13
CA ARG A 28 -13.45 -0.22 -24.26
C ARG A 28 -12.77 -1.37 -23.48
N GLY A 29 -13.56 -2.28 -22.90
CA GLY A 29 -13.10 -3.45 -22.16
C GLY A 29 -13.44 -3.41 -20.67
N LEU A 30 -13.18 -4.52 -19.99
CA LEU A 30 -13.46 -4.72 -18.56
C LEU A 30 -12.79 -3.68 -17.64
N GLN A 31 -11.52 -3.36 -17.88
CA GLN A 31 -10.72 -2.54 -16.97
C GLN A 31 -11.12 -1.05 -16.96
N PRO A 32 -11.40 -0.41 -18.12
CA PRO A 32 -12.03 0.92 -18.14
C PRO A 32 -13.40 0.95 -17.45
N ALA A 33 -14.22 -0.10 -17.64
CA ALA A 33 -15.54 -0.18 -17.01
C ALA A 33 -15.42 -0.30 -15.47
N MET A 34 -14.44 -1.06 -14.98
CA MET A 34 -14.12 -1.14 -13.55
C MET A 34 -13.72 0.22 -12.97
N ASP A 35 -12.81 0.94 -13.63
CA ASP A 35 -12.34 2.24 -13.16
C ASP A 35 -13.49 3.26 -13.08
N HIS A 36 -14.38 3.27 -14.06
CA HIS A 36 -15.59 4.09 -14.05
C HIS A 36 -16.55 3.68 -12.92
N LEU A 37 -16.74 2.38 -12.70
CA LEU A 37 -17.57 1.88 -11.59
C LEU A 37 -17.02 2.31 -10.24
N PHE A 38 -15.70 2.26 -10.02
CA PHE A 38 -15.06 2.69 -8.77
C PHE A 38 -15.17 4.20 -8.54
N GLN A 39 -14.98 5.02 -9.57
CA GLN A 39 -15.04 6.48 -9.46
C GLN A 39 -16.44 7.00 -9.12
N HIS A 40 -17.48 6.25 -9.52
CA HIS A 40 -18.86 6.69 -9.42
C HIS A 40 -19.73 5.85 -8.47
N GLN A 41 -19.14 5.04 -7.57
CA GLN A 41 -19.90 4.16 -6.66
C GLN A 41 -20.92 4.90 -5.78
N GLY A 42 -20.65 6.17 -5.45
CA GLY A 42 -21.52 7.00 -4.62
C GLY A 42 -22.59 7.79 -5.38
N ASP A 43 -22.52 7.84 -6.71
CA ASP A 43 -23.45 8.63 -7.52
C ASP A 43 -24.72 7.81 -7.80
N PRO A 44 -25.91 8.45 -7.81
CA PRO A 44 -27.15 7.78 -8.21
C PRO A 44 -27.03 7.34 -9.67
N VAL A 45 -27.32 6.06 -9.93
CA VAL A 45 -27.30 5.51 -11.29
C VAL A 45 -28.38 6.22 -12.12
N PRO A 46 -28.02 6.94 -13.19
CA PRO A 46 -29.02 7.55 -14.07
C PRO A 46 -29.86 6.46 -14.72
N ASP A 47 -31.19 6.58 -14.67
CA ASP A 47 -32.08 5.64 -15.36
C ASP A 47 -31.79 5.68 -16.86
N LEU A 48 -31.20 4.59 -17.36
CA LEU A 48 -30.77 4.45 -18.75
C LEU A 48 -31.94 4.45 -19.74
N ASN A 49 -33.18 4.34 -19.24
CA ASN A 49 -34.40 4.48 -20.05
C ASN A 49 -34.80 5.94 -20.29
N ALA A 50 -34.31 6.88 -19.47
CA ALA A 50 -34.50 8.33 -19.65
C ALA A 50 -33.44 8.96 -20.58
N VAL A 51 -32.32 8.27 -20.83
CA VAL A 51 -31.21 8.75 -21.69
C VAL A 51 -31.39 8.25 -23.13
N ASN A 52 -32.50 8.67 -23.76
CA ASN A 52 -32.65 8.65 -25.22
C ASN A 52 -32.70 10.07 -25.83
N GLN A 53 -32.54 11.11 -25.02
CA GLN A 53 -32.30 12.48 -25.50
C GLN A 53 -31.31 13.20 -24.58
N ALA A 54 -30.02 13.03 -24.85
CA ALA A 54 -29.03 14.04 -24.52
C ALA A 54 -27.98 14.10 -25.64
N PRO A 55 -27.67 15.29 -26.17
CA PRO A 55 -26.79 15.45 -27.31
C PRO A 55 -25.35 15.14 -26.92
N SER A 56 -24.66 14.53 -27.88
CA SER A 56 -23.27 14.13 -27.84
C SER A 56 -22.36 15.29 -27.43
N SER A 57 -21.79 15.24 -26.23
CA SER A 57 -20.55 15.98 -25.95
C SER A 57 -19.38 15.14 -26.46
N ALA A 58 -19.11 15.32 -27.76
CA ALA A 58 -17.87 14.89 -28.37
C ALA A 58 -16.73 15.75 -27.82
N ASN A 59 -15.68 15.05 -27.38
CA ASN A 59 -14.38 15.59 -27.05
C ASN A 59 -13.85 16.38 -28.27
N LYS A 60 -13.87 17.72 -28.22
CA LYS A 60 -13.11 18.56 -29.15
C LYS A 60 -11.71 18.77 -28.55
N ASP A 61 -10.80 17.98 -29.09
CA ASP A 61 -9.36 18.20 -29.08
C ASP A 61 -9.05 19.61 -29.61
N ALA A 62 -8.13 20.27 -28.93
CA ALA A 62 -7.80 21.67 -29.14
C ALA A 62 -7.02 21.86 -30.45
N THR A 63 -7.68 22.40 -31.47
CA THR A 63 -7.00 23.19 -32.51
C THR A 63 -7.78 24.46 -32.81
N ASN A 64 -7.02 25.54 -32.79
CA ASN A 64 -7.31 26.91 -33.14
C ASN A 64 -8.37 27.12 -34.24
N ALA A 65 -9.07 28.25 -34.11
CA ALA A 65 -9.76 29.01 -35.16
C ALA A 65 -11.27 28.85 -35.33
N GLU A 66 -12.08 28.94 -34.27
CA GLU A 66 -13.52 29.22 -34.40
C GLU A 66 -14.00 30.03 -33.17
N ASP A 67 -13.64 31.31 -33.10
CA ASP A 67 -14.05 32.21 -31.99
C ASP A 67 -14.57 33.56 -32.53
N GLU A 68 -15.04 33.58 -33.79
CA GLU A 68 -15.75 34.72 -34.39
C GLU A 68 -17.26 34.49 -34.53
N GLU A 69 -17.76 33.25 -34.45
CA GLU A 69 -19.20 32.95 -34.66
C GLU A 69 -20.04 32.96 -33.38
N ASP A 70 -19.44 32.80 -32.19
CA ASP A 70 -20.17 32.82 -30.90
C ASP A 70 -20.50 34.24 -30.41
N LEU A 71 -19.82 35.26 -30.94
CA LEU A 71 -20.13 36.67 -30.67
C LEU A 71 -21.33 37.18 -31.48
N ASP A 72 -21.61 36.58 -32.64
CA ASP A 72 -22.76 36.93 -33.48
C ASP A 72 -24.07 36.29 -32.96
N MET A 73 -23.97 35.09 -32.35
CA MET A 73 -25.12 34.44 -31.73
C MET A 73 -25.59 35.12 -30.43
N LEU A 74 -24.69 35.81 -29.72
CA LEU A 74 -25.06 36.64 -28.56
C LEU A 74 -25.54 38.05 -28.96
N GLY A 75 -25.10 38.58 -30.11
CA GLY A 75 -25.59 39.82 -30.71
C GLY A 75 -27.02 39.70 -31.25
N SER A 76 -27.38 38.55 -31.83
CA SER A 76 -28.72 38.29 -32.37
C SER A 76 -29.80 37.98 -31.31
N ARG A 77 -29.43 37.81 -30.03
CA ARG A 77 -30.42 37.64 -28.95
C ARG A 77 -30.88 38.95 -28.31
N PHE A 78 -30.34 40.09 -28.76
CA PHE A 78 -30.71 41.43 -28.29
C PHE A 78 -31.26 42.34 -29.40
N GLY A 79 -31.56 41.79 -30.58
CA GLY A 79 -32.21 42.50 -31.67
C GLY A 79 -33.68 42.11 -31.80
N ALA A 80 -34.57 43.07 -31.57
CA ALA A 80 -36.02 43.04 -31.85
C ALA A 80 -36.91 42.23 -30.88
N ALA A 81 -37.25 42.86 -29.74
CA ALA A 81 -38.59 42.78 -29.18
C ALA A 81 -38.91 44.13 -28.51
N ASP A 82 -39.61 44.97 -29.25
CA ASP A 82 -40.32 46.13 -28.73
C ASP A 82 -41.54 45.64 -27.92
N ALA A 83 -41.86 46.37 -26.84
CA ALA A 83 -43.11 46.39 -26.06
C ALA A 83 -42.99 46.07 -24.54
N GLU A 84 -43.32 47.13 -23.78
CA GLU A 84 -43.72 47.21 -22.37
C GLU A 84 -42.63 47.21 -21.28
N ALA A 85 -41.98 48.36 -21.13
CA ALA A 85 -41.28 48.74 -19.91
C ALA A 85 -42.26 48.85 -18.73
N LYS A 86 -42.23 47.85 -17.84
CA LYS A 86 -42.75 47.90 -16.46
C LYS A 86 -41.53 47.69 -15.55
N SER A 87 -40.88 48.78 -15.12
CA SER A 87 -39.73 48.67 -14.22
C SER A 87 -40.19 48.18 -12.85
N ILE A 88 -39.46 47.24 -12.24
CA ILE A 88 -39.85 46.59 -10.99
C ILE A 88 -38.87 47.00 -9.92
N LYS A 89 -39.32 47.71 -8.87
CA LYS A 89 -38.48 48.09 -7.74
C LYS A 89 -38.67 47.11 -6.58
N CYS A 90 -37.60 46.74 -5.91
CA CYS A 90 -37.69 45.97 -4.66
C CYS A 90 -37.97 46.94 -3.50
N SER A 91 -39.05 46.73 -2.75
CA SER A 91 -39.45 47.58 -1.62
C SER A 91 -38.52 47.42 -0.41
N GLU A 92 -37.79 46.31 -0.31
CA GLU A 92 -36.88 46.02 0.79
C GLU A 92 -35.50 46.66 0.63
N CYS A 93 -35.03 46.83 -0.62
CA CYS A 93 -33.69 47.37 -0.89
C CYS A 93 -33.67 48.59 -1.83
N GLY A 94 -34.81 49.00 -2.36
CA GLY A 94 -34.97 50.16 -3.24
C GLY A 94 -34.33 50.01 -4.64
N LYS A 95 -33.81 48.83 -5.00
CA LYS A 95 -33.18 48.61 -6.32
C LYS A 95 -34.26 48.44 -7.38
N VAL A 96 -34.11 49.19 -8.47
CA VAL A 96 -35.02 49.16 -9.63
C VAL A 96 -34.43 48.25 -10.71
N PHE A 97 -35.24 47.31 -11.18
CA PHE A 97 -34.88 46.32 -12.18
C PHE A 97 -35.57 46.62 -13.51
N LYS A 98 -34.82 46.41 -14.60
CA LYS A 98 -35.29 46.66 -15.98
C LYS A 98 -36.22 45.58 -16.51
N ASN A 99 -36.16 44.37 -15.95
CA ASN A 99 -36.93 43.22 -16.43
C ASN A 99 -37.18 42.24 -15.28
N THR A 100 -38.28 41.49 -15.36
CA THR A 100 -38.75 40.51 -14.36
C THR A 100 -37.69 39.44 -14.08
N ALA A 101 -36.91 39.03 -15.09
CA ALA A 101 -35.83 38.07 -14.92
C ALA A 101 -34.69 38.57 -14.01
N LEU A 102 -34.40 39.88 -14.01
CA LEU A 102 -33.39 40.47 -13.12
C LEU A 102 -33.93 40.67 -11.70
N ALA A 103 -35.24 40.90 -11.55
CA ALA A 103 -35.91 40.91 -10.26
C ALA A 103 -35.89 39.51 -9.61
N ASN A 104 -36.16 38.46 -10.38
CA ASN A 104 -36.08 37.07 -9.90
C ASN A 104 -34.66 36.69 -9.47
N PHE A 105 -33.64 37.08 -10.24
CA PHE A 105 -32.24 36.85 -9.86
C PHE A 105 -31.84 37.62 -8.59
N HIS A 106 -32.42 38.80 -8.38
CA HIS A 106 -32.25 39.56 -7.15
C HIS A 106 -32.97 38.91 -5.97
N ALA A 107 -34.17 38.36 -6.17
CA ALA A 107 -34.88 37.58 -5.17
C ALA A 107 -34.07 36.35 -4.75
N GLU A 108 -33.51 35.60 -5.71
CA GLU A 108 -32.76 34.37 -5.42
C GLU A 108 -31.41 34.63 -4.74
N LYS A 109 -30.75 35.75 -5.08
CA LYS A 109 -29.46 36.12 -4.49
C LYS A 109 -29.56 36.88 -3.16
N SER A 110 -30.65 37.61 -2.94
CA SER A 110 -30.82 38.51 -1.79
C SER A 110 -31.94 38.11 -0.83
N GLY A 111 -32.84 37.21 -1.25
CA GLY A 111 -34.01 36.78 -0.48
C GLY A 111 -35.09 37.84 -0.32
N HIS A 112 -35.14 38.84 -1.20
CA HIS A 112 -36.17 39.89 -1.13
C HIS A 112 -37.30 39.59 -2.12
N ASP A 113 -38.53 39.50 -1.60
CA ASP A 113 -39.70 39.04 -2.36
C ASP A 113 -40.74 40.15 -2.60
N GLN A 114 -40.62 41.28 -1.90
CA GLN A 114 -41.53 42.40 -2.07
C GLN A 114 -41.08 43.32 -3.21
N PHE A 115 -41.75 43.19 -4.35
CA PHE A 115 -41.52 44.01 -5.55
C PHE A 115 -42.74 44.88 -5.87
N GLU A 116 -42.51 46.16 -6.09
CA GLU A 116 -43.50 47.15 -6.53
C GLU A 116 -43.23 47.54 -7.99
N GLU A 117 -44.28 47.62 -8.79
CA GLU A 117 -44.19 48.12 -10.17
C GLU A 117 -44.02 49.65 -10.13
N SER A 118 -42.85 50.14 -10.55
CA SER A 118 -42.54 51.58 -10.63
C SER A 118 -42.55 52.03 -12.10
N THR A 119 -43.16 53.18 -12.38
CA THR A 119 -43.24 53.79 -13.72
C THR A 119 -42.01 54.63 -14.08
N GLU A 120 -40.91 54.49 -13.35
CA GLU A 120 -39.69 55.24 -13.62
C GLU A 120 -38.92 54.58 -14.78
N GLU A 121 -39.02 55.19 -15.95
CA GLU A 121 -38.23 54.83 -17.13
C GLU A 121 -36.73 54.95 -16.81
N ILE A 122 -36.08 53.81 -16.57
CA ILE A 122 -34.63 53.78 -16.45
C ILE A 122 -34.04 54.15 -17.81
N LYS A 123 -33.51 55.37 -17.90
CA LYS A 123 -32.81 55.88 -19.09
C LYS A 123 -31.85 54.79 -19.61
N PRO A 124 -32.06 54.27 -20.84
CA PRO A 124 -31.22 53.21 -21.37
C PRO A 124 -29.79 53.74 -21.39
N LEU A 125 -28.87 52.96 -20.82
CA LEU A 125 -27.43 53.22 -20.82
C LEU A 125 -27.04 53.67 -22.23
N THR A 126 -26.36 54.82 -22.34
CA THR A 126 -26.02 55.40 -23.65
C THR A 126 -25.19 54.38 -24.44
N GLU A 127 -25.32 54.38 -25.77
CA GLU A 127 -24.65 53.39 -26.62
C GLU A 127 -23.12 53.40 -26.43
N GLU A 128 -22.57 54.53 -26.01
CA GLU A 128 -21.15 54.70 -25.70
C GLU A 128 -20.72 53.99 -24.41
N GLU A 129 -21.51 54.07 -23.33
CA GLU A 129 -21.22 53.36 -22.07
C GLU A 129 -21.37 51.84 -22.21
N LYS A 130 -22.25 51.38 -23.11
CA LYS A 130 -22.35 49.95 -23.43
C LYS A 130 -21.15 49.45 -24.22
N LYS A 131 -20.63 50.24 -25.17
CA LYS A 131 -19.42 49.91 -25.92
C LYS A 131 -18.20 49.86 -25.02
N GLN A 132 -18.02 50.84 -24.13
CA GLN A 132 -16.93 50.86 -23.17
C GLN A 132 -16.96 49.65 -22.22
N LYS A 133 -18.14 49.26 -21.72
CA LYS A 133 -18.27 48.05 -20.88
C LYS A 133 -18.00 46.75 -21.65
N LEU A 134 -18.33 46.71 -22.94
CA LEU A 134 -18.01 45.56 -23.80
C LEU A 134 -16.52 45.48 -24.10
N GLU A 135 -15.84 46.61 -24.30
CA GLU A 135 -14.39 46.67 -24.45
C GLU A 135 -13.69 46.26 -23.14
N GLU A 136 -14.11 46.80 -22.00
CA GLU A 136 -13.57 46.41 -20.69
C GLU A 136 -13.77 44.90 -20.40
N LEU A 137 -14.93 44.33 -20.75
CA LEU A 137 -15.19 42.90 -20.64
C LEU A 137 -14.31 42.07 -21.59
N ARG A 138 -14.07 42.53 -22.82
CA ARG A 138 -13.18 41.88 -23.78
C ARG A 138 -11.73 41.91 -23.31
N ASP A 139 -11.27 43.05 -22.79
CA ASP A 139 -9.93 43.20 -22.25
C ASP A 139 -9.72 42.30 -21.03
N LYS A 140 -10.71 42.24 -20.12
CA LYS A 140 -10.66 41.34 -18.95
C LYS A 140 -10.68 39.85 -19.35
N MET A 141 -11.38 39.50 -20.42
CA MET A 141 -11.37 38.14 -20.96
C MET A 141 -10.06 37.81 -21.65
N ALA A 142 -9.48 38.76 -22.39
CA ALA A 142 -8.17 38.62 -23.02
C ALA A 142 -7.06 38.47 -21.97
N GLU A 143 -7.10 39.26 -20.90
CA GLU A 143 -6.16 39.16 -19.79
C GLU A 143 -6.28 37.81 -19.08
N LYS A 144 -7.51 37.34 -18.82
CA LYS A 144 -7.76 36.01 -18.23
C LYS A 144 -7.30 34.87 -19.15
N ARG A 145 -7.48 34.99 -20.46
CA ARG A 145 -6.98 34.03 -21.46
C ARG A 145 -5.44 34.03 -21.48
N ALA A 146 -4.80 35.20 -21.43
CA ALA A 146 -3.35 35.32 -21.40
C ALA A 146 -2.73 34.73 -20.12
N GLN A 147 -3.37 34.97 -18.96
CA GLN A 147 -2.95 34.38 -17.68
C GLN A 147 -3.06 32.85 -17.70
N LYS A 148 -4.18 32.31 -18.20
CA LYS A 148 -4.36 30.86 -18.36
C LYS A 148 -3.33 30.25 -19.31
N ALA A 149 -3.11 30.86 -20.47
CA ALA A 149 -2.12 30.39 -21.43
C ALA A 149 -0.69 30.41 -20.84
N ALA A 150 -0.35 31.41 -20.03
CA ALA A 150 0.93 31.48 -19.34
C ALA A 150 1.08 30.42 -18.23
N GLU A 151 -0.01 30.07 -17.54
CA GLU A 151 -0.03 29.01 -16.53
C GLU A 151 0.08 27.62 -17.17
N GLU A 152 -0.71 27.35 -18.21
CA GLU A 152 -0.65 26.10 -18.99
C GLU A 152 0.73 25.90 -19.63
N ALA A 153 1.36 26.96 -20.15
CA ALA A 153 2.72 26.90 -20.68
C ALA A 153 3.75 26.52 -19.59
N LYS A 154 3.59 27.02 -18.37
CA LYS A 154 4.46 26.65 -17.23
C LYS A 154 4.21 25.21 -16.79
N GLU A 155 2.96 24.78 -16.72
CA GLU A 155 2.59 23.41 -16.38
C GLU A 155 3.15 22.41 -17.41
N HIS A 156 3.02 22.72 -18.70
CA HIS A 156 3.59 21.91 -19.77
C HIS A 156 5.11 21.80 -19.67
N GLN A 157 5.80 22.92 -19.42
CA GLN A 157 7.26 22.91 -19.19
C GLN A 157 7.63 22.10 -17.95
N ALA A 158 6.89 22.23 -16.84
CA ALA A 158 7.11 21.47 -15.63
C ALA A 158 6.92 19.96 -15.86
N ASN A 159 5.84 19.57 -16.54
CA ASN A 159 5.56 18.18 -16.87
C ASN A 159 6.64 17.59 -17.80
N GLU A 160 7.08 18.34 -18.81
CA GLU A 160 8.17 17.90 -19.68
C GLU A 160 9.50 17.75 -18.91
N THR A 161 9.80 18.66 -17.99
CA THR A 161 11.00 18.53 -17.15
C THR A 161 10.91 17.33 -16.21
N LEU A 162 9.72 17.04 -15.66
CA LEU A 162 9.49 15.89 -14.80
C LEU A 162 9.66 14.58 -15.59
N ARG A 163 9.12 14.51 -16.81
CA ARG A 163 9.32 13.35 -17.71
C ARG A 163 10.81 13.13 -18.02
N ARG A 164 11.55 14.19 -18.32
CA ARG A 164 13.00 14.12 -18.57
C ARG A 164 13.78 13.69 -17.32
N LYS A 165 13.41 14.18 -16.14
CA LYS A 165 14.02 13.78 -14.85
C LYS A 165 13.72 12.31 -14.54
N ALA A 166 12.46 11.88 -14.62
CA ALA A 166 12.06 10.50 -14.38
C ALA A 166 12.81 9.50 -15.27
N GLY A 167 13.02 9.84 -16.56
CA GLY A 167 13.84 9.01 -17.46
C GLY A 167 15.31 8.93 -17.05
N LYS A 168 15.92 10.03 -16.59
CA LYS A 168 17.30 10.05 -16.06
C LYS A 168 17.41 9.28 -14.75
N ASP A 169 16.45 9.47 -13.85
CA ASP A 169 16.44 8.84 -12.53
C ASP A 169 16.24 7.32 -12.66
N MET A 170 15.41 6.85 -13.59
CA MET A 170 15.30 5.41 -13.87
C MET A 170 16.60 4.78 -14.40
N ASN A 171 17.39 5.52 -15.18
CA ASN A 171 18.70 5.03 -15.62
C ASN A 171 19.69 5.01 -14.46
N LYS A 172 19.73 6.06 -13.63
CA LYS A 172 20.57 6.09 -12.42
C LYS A 172 20.22 4.97 -11.43
N ILE A 173 18.93 4.74 -11.17
CA ILE A 173 18.46 3.66 -10.30
C ILE A 173 18.93 2.29 -10.82
N LYS A 174 18.89 2.05 -12.13
CA LYS A 174 19.41 0.81 -12.74
C LYS A 174 20.93 0.68 -12.59
N GLU A 175 21.67 1.76 -12.81
CA GLU A 175 23.12 1.78 -12.63
C GLU A 175 23.51 1.53 -11.17
N ASP A 176 22.87 2.21 -10.23
CA ASP A 176 23.09 2.06 -8.79
C ASP A 176 22.75 0.65 -8.30
N LEU A 177 21.64 0.07 -8.78
CA LEU A 177 21.26 -1.30 -8.45
C LEU A 177 22.29 -2.30 -8.98
N LYS A 178 22.79 -2.11 -10.20
CA LYS A 178 23.85 -2.94 -10.78
C LYS A 178 25.17 -2.81 -10.01
N LEU A 179 25.55 -1.59 -9.63
CA LEU A 179 26.74 -1.34 -8.82
C LEU A 179 26.61 -2.00 -7.44
N LYS A 180 25.45 -1.88 -6.79
CA LYS A 180 25.20 -2.50 -5.49
C LYS A 180 25.25 -4.03 -5.57
N GLN A 181 24.67 -4.63 -6.61
CA GLN A 181 24.77 -6.07 -6.85
C GLN A 181 26.22 -6.52 -7.08
N ALA A 182 27.00 -5.79 -7.88
CA ALA A 182 28.40 -6.11 -8.12
C ALA A 182 29.25 -6.02 -6.84
N LEU A 183 28.98 -5.01 -6.00
CA LEU A 183 29.64 -4.88 -4.69
C LEU A 183 29.28 -6.02 -3.75
N GLN A 184 28.00 -6.39 -3.67
CA GLN A 184 27.54 -7.52 -2.85
C GLN A 184 28.15 -8.84 -3.32
N GLU A 185 28.24 -9.08 -4.62
CA GLU A 185 28.87 -10.29 -5.17
C GLU A 185 30.38 -10.31 -4.87
N ALA A 186 31.07 -9.16 -4.96
CA ALA A 186 32.48 -9.06 -4.62
C ALA A 186 32.73 -9.29 -3.13
N GLU A 187 31.86 -8.78 -2.25
CA GLU A 187 31.92 -9.01 -0.81
C GLU A 187 31.62 -10.47 -0.46
N ALA A 188 30.59 -11.06 -1.06
CA ALA A 188 30.26 -12.47 -0.89
C ALA A 188 31.43 -13.37 -1.30
N LYS A 189 32.06 -13.13 -2.47
CA LYS A 189 33.25 -13.87 -2.90
C LYS A 189 34.43 -13.70 -1.94
N LYS A 190 34.62 -12.52 -1.35
CA LYS A 190 35.67 -12.33 -0.33
C LYS A 190 35.34 -13.11 0.94
N ARG A 191 34.08 -13.08 1.39
CA ARG A 191 33.62 -13.82 2.56
C ARG A 191 33.75 -15.33 2.36
N GLU A 192 33.31 -15.86 1.21
CA GLU A 192 33.46 -17.27 0.85
C GLU A 192 34.93 -17.70 0.85
N LYS A 193 35.84 -16.89 0.28
CA LYS A 193 37.29 -17.18 0.33
C LYS A 193 37.83 -17.23 1.77
N VAL A 194 37.37 -16.33 2.64
CA VAL A 194 37.78 -16.32 4.06
C VAL A 194 37.22 -17.52 4.82
N GLU A 195 35.95 -17.86 4.60
CA GLU A 195 35.29 -19.01 5.22
C GLU A 195 35.89 -20.33 4.71
N GLU A 196 36.22 -20.44 3.42
CA GLU A 196 36.90 -21.60 2.84
C GLU A 196 38.33 -21.75 3.40
N ALA A 197 39.08 -20.66 3.49
CA ALA A 197 40.41 -20.67 4.11
C ALA A 197 40.33 -21.10 5.59
N ARG A 198 39.33 -20.59 6.32
CA ARG A 198 39.08 -20.97 7.73
C ARG A 198 38.68 -22.43 7.86
N ALA A 199 37.81 -22.94 6.97
CA ALA A 199 37.40 -24.34 6.97
C ALA A 199 38.58 -25.27 6.65
N ARG A 200 39.40 -24.93 5.66
CA ARG A 200 40.63 -25.68 5.33
C ARG A 200 41.62 -25.68 6.51
N ALA A 201 41.78 -24.55 7.20
CA ALA A 201 42.62 -24.46 8.40
C ALA A 201 42.07 -25.31 9.56
N ALA A 202 40.75 -25.30 9.77
CA ALA A 202 40.10 -26.11 10.81
C ALA A 202 40.26 -27.61 10.55
N VAL A 203 40.05 -28.08 9.31
CA VAL A 203 40.27 -29.48 8.92
C VAL A 203 41.72 -29.88 9.11
N LYS A 204 42.67 -29.03 8.70
CA LYS A 204 44.10 -29.29 8.90
C LYS A 204 44.46 -29.41 10.39
N ALA A 205 43.93 -28.52 11.24
CA ALA A 205 44.13 -28.56 12.68
C ALA A 205 43.52 -29.83 13.31
N GLN A 206 42.36 -30.28 12.83
CA GLN A 206 41.72 -31.52 13.29
C GLN A 206 42.54 -32.76 12.91
N ILE A 207 43.10 -32.81 11.69
CA ILE A 207 43.98 -33.90 11.25
C ILE A 207 45.28 -33.91 12.07
N GLU A 208 45.84 -32.74 12.38
CA GLU A 208 47.05 -32.65 13.21
C GLU A 208 46.77 -33.10 14.65
N ALA A 209 45.62 -32.72 15.22
CA ALA A 209 45.19 -33.17 16.54
C ALA A 209 44.95 -34.69 16.58
N ASP A 210 44.29 -35.29 15.58
CA ASP A 210 44.11 -36.75 15.48
C ASP A 210 45.46 -37.48 15.35
N LYS A 211 46.37 -36.93 14.53
CA LYS A 211 47.72 -37.50 14.35
C LYS A 211 48.53 -37.44 15.65
N LYS A 212 48.47 -36.33 16.39
CA LYS A 212 49.13 -36.19 17.70
C LYS A 212 48.52 -37.14 18.72
N ALA A 213 47.19 -37.20 18.83
CA ALA A 213 46.51 -38.12 19.74
C ALA A 213 46.83 -39.59 19.44
N ARG A 214 46.91 -39.98 18.16
CA ARG A 214 47.32 -41.34 17.76
C ARG A 214 48.79 -41.60 18.12
N ALA A 215 49.68 -40.64 17.89
CA ALA A 215 51.09 -40.75 18.25
C ALA A 215 51.30 -40.83 19.76
N GLU A 216 50.60 -40.03 20.55
CA GLU A 216 50.63 -40.05 22.02
C GLU A 216 50.09 -41.38 22.57
N LYS A 217 48.99 -41.90 22.00
CA LYS A 217 48.46 -43.21 22.38
C LYS A 217 49.44 -44.35 22.06
N ALA A 218 50.04 -44.33 20.87
CA ALA A 218 51.06 -45.32 20.48
C ALA A 218 52.33 -45.21 21.34
N ALA A 219 52.77 -44.00 21.68
CA ALA A 219 53.90 -43.78 22.57
C ALA A 219 53.60 -44.26 23.99
N ARG A 220 52.38 -44.00 24.50
CA ARG A 220 51.92 -44.49 25.81
C ARG A 220 51.84 -46.01 25.85
N GLU A 221 51.35 -46.66 24.79
CA GLU A 221 51.29 -48.12 24.71
C GLU A 221 52.68 -48.76 24.62
N LYS A 222 53.60 -48.16 23.84
CA LYS A 222 55.00 -48.60 23.78
C LYS A 222 55.71 -48.45 25.13
N ALA A 223 55.52 -47.31 25.81
CA ALA A 223 56.07 -47.10 27.15
C ALA A 223 55.53 -48.11 28.17
N LEU A 224 54.25 -48.49 28.07
CA LEU A 224 53.63 -49.51 28.93
C LEU A 224 54.21 -50.91 28.65
N ARG A 225 54.61 -51.20 27.41
CA ARG A 225 55.20 -52.49 27.00
C ARG A 225 56.69 -52.62 27.35
N GLU A 226 57.43 -51.52 27.39
CA GLU A 226 58.87 -51.50 27.74
C GLU A 226 59.12 -51.37 29.26
N GLY A 227 58.08 -51.43 30.09
CA GLY A 227 58.21 -51.53 31.56
C GLY A 227 58.77 -50.29 32.26
N GLN A 228 58.70 -49.13 31.61
CA GLN A 228 59.13 -47.85 32.20
C GLN A 228 57.97 -47.19 32.98
N PRO A 229 58.18 -46.65 34.20
CA PRO A 229 57.11 -46.14 35.03
C PRO A 229 56.46 -44.92 34.38
N ILE A 230 55.22 -45.08 33.93
CA ILE A 230 54.37 -44.00 33.48
C ILE A 230 53.77 -43.36 34.76
N PRO A 231 53.84 -42.04 34.96
CA PRO A 231 53.03 -41.38 35.98
C PRO A 231 51.56 -41.60 35.64
N THR A 232 50.91 -42.48 36.40
CA THR A 232 49.49 -42.77 36.33
C THR A 232 48.72 -41.60 36.92
N THR A 233 48.16 -40.73 36.07
CA THR A 233 46.89 -40.09 36.39
C THR A 233 45.79 -40.88 35.70
N THR A 234 45.14 -41.72 36.49
CA THR A 234 43.88 -42.41 36.21
C THR A 234 42.81 -41.37 35.86
N PRO A 235 41.91 -41.66 34.90
CA PRO A 235 40.61 -42.12 35.37
C PRO A 235 40.14 -43.38 34.66
N ASP A 236 39.39 -44.13 35.46
CA ASP A 236 38.79 -45.44 35.24
C ASP A 236 37.83 -45.43 34.03
N GLN A 237 37.93 -46.44 33.16
CA GLN A 237 36.93 -46.74 32.13
C GLN A 237 36.69 -48.25 32.11
N THR A 238 35.50 -48.64 32.57
CA THR A 238 34.96 -50.00 32.47
C THR A 238 34.32 -50.23 31.10
N ALA A 239 34.45 -51.46 30.63
CA ALA A 239 33.96 -52.02 29.36
C ALA A 239 32.40 -52.01 29.21
N PRO A 240 31.87 -52.15 27.98
CA PRO A 240 30.47 -51.87 27.66
C PRO A 240 29.54 -53.07 27.89
N ALA A 241 28.37 -52.80 28.46
CA ALA A 241 27.19 -53.66 28.42
C ALA A 241 26.03 -52.93 27.73
N ALA A 242 25.10 -53.73 27.19
CA ALA A 242 23.98 -53.41 26.30
C ALA A 242 23.17 -52.12 26.59
N PRO A 243 22.53 -51.51 25.56
CA PRO A 243 21.94 -50.18 25.66
C PRO A 243 20.60 -50.25 26.42
N THR A 244 20.63 -49.86 27.69
CA THR A 244 19.43 -49.43 28.40
C THR A 244 19.37 -47.91 28.39
N VAL A 245 18.23 -47.42 27.92
CA VAL A 245 17.83 -46.04 27.76
C VAL A 245 17.74 -45.33 29.13
N GLN A 246 18.77 -44.62 29.56
CA GLN A 246 18.61 -43.55 30.56
C GLN A 246 19.52 -42.34 30.29
N SER A 247 18.84 -41.19 30.32
CA SER A 247 19.27 -39.80 30.42
C SER A 247 20.74 -39.54 30.80
N GLY A 248 21.47 -38.95 29.85
CA GLY A 248 22.80 -38.40 30.06
C GLY A 248 22.81 -37.11 30.91
N PRO A 249 24.00 -36.64 31.31
CA PRO A 249 24.20 -35.52 32.23
C PRO A 249 23.63 -34.22 31.67
N SER A 250 23.01 -33.42 32.53
CA SER A 250 22.37 -32.14 32.20
C SER A 250 23.37 -31.14 31.63
N ARG A 251 23.57 -31.15 30.31
CA ARG A 251 24.11 -29.99 29.58
C ARG A 251 23.09 -28.88 29.74
N GLU A 252 23.44 -27.85 30.51
CA GLU A 252 22.66 -26.62 30.56
C GLU A 252 22.82 -25.91 29.23
N PHE A 253 21.82 -26.06 28.36
CA PHE A 253 21.73 -25.25 27.16
C PHE A 253 21.17 -23.88 27.57
N LYS A 254 21.78 -22.80 27.08
CA LYS A 254 21.36 -21.41 27.37
C LYS A 254 20.17 -20.97 26.49
N GLU A 255 19.97 -21.69 25.39
CA GLU A 255 18.95 -21.40 24.39
C GLU A 255 18.12 -22.65 24.14
N THR A 256 16.84 -22.43 23.87
CA THR A 256 15.84 -23.46 23.64
C THR A 256 15.15 -23.21 22.30
N ARG A 257 15.22 -24.20 21.40
CA ARG A 257 14.57 -24.15 20.08
C ARG A 257 13.19 -24.78 20.12
N LEU A 258 12.16 -23.97 19.90
CA LEU A 258 10.77 -24.38 19.94
C LEU A 258 10.19 -24.46 18.53
N GLN A 259 9.49 -25.55 18.24
CA GLN A 259 8.64 -25.67 17.06
C GLN A 259 7.19 -25.74 17.52
N ILE A 260 6.42 -24.72 17.19
CA ILE A 260 5.02 -24.58 17.57
C ILE A 260 4.17 -24.92 16.35
N ARG A 261 3.25 -25.86 16.50
CA ARG A 261 2.29 -26.26 15.47
C ARG A 261 0.90 -25.81 15.89
N MET A 262 0.19 -25.11 15.01
CA MET A 262 -1.20 -24.71 15.23
C MET A 262 -2.17 -25.64 14.50
N ALA A 263 -3.43 -25.66 14.92
CA ALA A 263 -4.49 -26.44 14.27
C ALA A 263 -4.80 -25.96 12.84
N SER A 264 -4.64 -24.67 12.55
CA SER A 264 -5.00 -24.03 11.28
C SER A 264 -3.82 -23.41 10.51
N GLY A 265 -2.56 -23.76 10.83
CA GLY A 265 -1.39 -23.08 10.24
C GLY A 265 -0.13 -23.92 10.08
N GLY A 266 0.90 -23.31 9.49
CA GLY A 266 2.24 -23.90 9.36
C GLY A 266 3.02 -23.95 10.69
N PRO A 267 4.13 -24.70 10.77
CA PRO A 267 4.94 -24.76 11.98
C PRO A 267 5.74 -23.46 12.18
N TYR A 268 5.52 -22.77 13.28
CA TYR A 268 6.32 -21.62 13.70
C TYR A 268 7.54 -22.09 14.49
N THR A 269 8.73 -21.58 14.14
CA THR A 269 9.96 -21.92 14.87
C THR A 269 10.53 -20.69 15.53
N THR A 270 10.79 -20.77 16.83
CA THR A 270 11.41 -19.69 17.61
C THR A 270 12.55 -20.22 18.48
N THR A 271 13.50 -19.34 18.78
CA THR A 271 14.62 -19.62 19.68
C THR A 271 14.56 -18.62 20.82
N LEU A 272 14.36 -19.13 22.03
CA LEU A 272 14.20 -18.33 23.24
C LEU A 272 15.25 -18.76 24.28
N PRO A 273 15.67 -17.87 25.19
CA PRO A 273 16.59 -18.25 26.25
C PRO A 273 15.92 -19.26 27.18
N SER A 274 16.69 -20.20 27.73
CA SER A 274 16.13 -21.30 28.55
C SER A 274 15.47 -20.84 29.84
N ASP A 275 15.83 -19.64 30.32
CA ASP A 275 15.22 -18.99 31.49
C ASP A 275 13.94 -18.19 31.15
N ALA A 276 13.57 -18.08 29.87
CA ALA A 276 12.35 -17.38 29.47
C ALA A 276 11.10 -18.12 30.00
N PRO A 277 10.05 -17.39 30.41
CA PRO A 277 8.77 -17.99 30.77
C PRO A 277 8.04 -18.52 29.52
N LEU A 278 7.21 -19.55 29.70
CA LEU A 278 6.36 -20.06 28.61
C LEU A 278 5.42 -18.99 28.05
N ARG A 279 5.07 -17.96 28.84
CA ARG A 279 4.34 -16.76 28.38
C ARG A 279 5.00 -16.06 27.19
N ALA A 280 6.33 -15.98 27.13
CA ALA A 280 7.04 -15.35 26.03
C ALA A 280 6.82 -16.10 24.70
N VAL A 281 6.54 -17.41 24.76
CA VAL A 281 6.18 -18.23 23.59
C VAL A 281 4.78 -17.87 23.09
N ALA A 282 3.84 -17.62 24.01
CA ALA A 282 2.49 -17.18 23.67
C ALA A 282 2.48 -15.77 23.06
N GLU A 283 3.26 -14.85 23.61
CA GLU A 283 3.44 -13.50 23.05
C GLU A 283 4.06 -13.54 21.65
N PHE A 284 5.03 -14.42 21.41
CA PHE A 284 5.61 -14.63 20.08
C PHE A 284 4.56 -15.14 19.07
N LEU A 285 3.67 -16.03 19.49
CA LEU A 285 2.59 -16.53 18.62
C LEU A 285 1.52 -15.48 18.36
N ALA A 286 1.09 -14.75 19.39
CA ALA A 286 0.15 -13.64 19.24
C ALA A 286 0.69 -12.55 18.32
N ALA A 287 2.02 -12.32 18.30
CA ALA A 287 2.65 -11.40 17.35
C ALA A 287 2.65 -11.91 15.91
N GLN A 288 2.61 -13.23 15.70
CA GLN A 288 2.72 -13.86 14.38
C GLN A 288 1.35 -14.21 13.78
N THR A 289 0.33 -14.41 14.61
CA THR A 289 -1.03 -14.79 14.20
C THR A 289 -2.08 -14.05 15.02
N THR A 290 -3.03 -13.39 14.34
CA THR A 290 -4.16 -12.70 14.97
C THR A 290 -5.22 -13.64 15.56
N ASP A 291 -5.19 -14.93 15.19
CA ASP A 291 -6.16 -15.93 15.63
C ASP A 291 -5.91 -16.46 17.05
N VAL A 292 -4.88 -15.95 17.73
CA VAL A 292 -4.29 -16.55 18.93
C VAL A 292 -4.07 -15.50 20.00
N ASP A 293 -4.88 -15.53 21.05
CA ASP A 293 -4.75 -14.62 22.19
C ASP A 293 -3.90 -15.24 23.31
N VAL A 294 -3.02 -14.42 23.90
CA VAL A 294 -2.07 -14.85 24.94
C VAL A 294 -2.75 -15.50 26.15
N GLU A 295 -4.00 -15.15 26.44
CA GLU A 295 -4.76 -15.65 27.60
C GLU A 295 -5.55 -16.94 27.34
N THR A 296 -5.91 -17.22 26.08
CA THR A 296 -6.74 -18.38 25.72
C THR A 296 -5.94 -19.57 25.20
N VAL A 297 -4.68 -19.35 24.83
CA VAL A 297 -3.80 -20.38 24.27
C VAL A 297 -3.48 -21.48 25.27
N THR A 298 -3.55 -22.71 24.79
CA THR A 298 -3.07 -23.90 25.48
C THR A 298 -1.95 -24.57 24.69
N PHE A 299 -0.87 -24.95 25.37
CA PHE A 299 0.25 -25.64 24.74
C PHE A 299 0.24 -27.12 25.10
N THR A 300 0.34 -28.00 24.12
CA THR A 300 0.43 -29.45 24.33
C THR A 300 1.73 -29.98 23.77
N GLN A 301 2.58 -30.57 24.61
CA GLN A 301 3.74 -31.34 24.18
C GLN A 301 3.29 -32.73 23.72
N ASN A 302 3.87 -33.23 22.63
CA ASN A 302 3.44 -34.51 22.05
C ASN A 302 4.06 -35.74 22.75
N PHE A 303 5.27 -35.61 23.31
CA PHE A 303 5.97 -36.69 24.01
C PHE A 303 6.94 -36.19 25.08
N PRO A 304 6.82 -36.62 26.36
CA PRO A 304 5.61 -37.19 26.96
C PRO A 304 4.44 -36.20 26.83
N ARG A 305 3.21 -36.70 26.68
CA ARG A 305 2.04 -35.82 26.53
C ARG A 305 1.84 -34.99 27.81
N LYS A 306 2.03 -33.68 27.69
CA LYS A 306 1.83 -32.71 28.77
C LYS A 306 1.11 -31.49 28.21
N THR A 307 0.07 -31.05 28.90
CA THR A 307 -0.73 -29.87 28.56
C THR A 307 -0.39 -28.75 29.53
N PHE A 308 0.16 -27.66 29.02
CA PHE A 308 0.49 -26.46 29.78
C PHE A 308 -0.68 -25.49 29.69
N THR A 309 -1.32 -25.22 30.83
CA THR A 309 -2.37 -24.21 30.99
C THR A 309 -1.78 -22.91 31.51
N SER A 310 -2.57 -21.83 31.57
CA SER A 310 -2.15 -20.50 32.06
C SER A 310 -1.37 -20.52 33.40
N ALA A 311 -1.66 -21.48 34.29
CA ALA A 311 -0.94 -21.66 35.56
C ALA A 311 0.55 -22.00 35.39
N GLU A 312 0.95 -22.55 34.25
CA GLU A 312 2.32 -22.95 33.95
C GLU A 312 3.08 -21.91 33.11
N PHE A 313 2.41 -20.82 32.72
CA PHE A 313 2.99 -19.76 31.88
C PHE A 313 4.04 -18.93 32.62
N SER A 314 4.02 -18.96 33.96
CA SER A 314 5.00 -18.32 34.84
C SER A 314 6.29 -19.13 35.01
N LYS A 315 6.29 -20.43 34.66
CA LYS A 315 7.47 -21.31 34.77
C LYS A 315 8.40 -21.13 33.57
N SER A 316 9.70 -21.31 33.81
CA SER A 316 10.71 -21.21 32.75
C SER A 316 10.70 -22.42 31.80
N LEU A 317 11.17 -22.23 30.56
CA LEU A 317 11.32 -23.32 29.58
C LEU A 317 12.26 -24.44 30.07
N LYS A 318 13.21 -24.11 30.96
CA LYS A 318 14.07 -25.06 31.67
C LYS A 318 13.29 -25.92 32.67
N GLU A 319 12.47 -25.30 33.52
CA GLU A 319 11.64 -25.99 34.51
C GLU A 319 10.60 -26.93 33.89
N LEU A 320 10.05 -26.54 32.73
CA LEU A 320 9.09 -27.35 32.00
C LEU A 320 9.74 -28.49 31.18
N GLY A 321 11.07 -28.56 31.14
CA GLY A 321 11.81 -29.60 30.42
C GLY A 321 11.74 -29.45 28.89
N LEU A 322 11.56 -28.23 28.38
CA LEU A 322 11.45 -27.94 26.95
C LEU A 322 12.82 -27.70 26.27
N THR A 323 13.90 -27.80 27.04
CA THR A 323 15.29 -27.53 26.64
C THR A 323 16.01 -28.84 26.28
N PRO A 324 16.85 -28.92 25.23
CA PRO A 324 17.29 -27.87 24.28
C PRO A 324 16.35 -27.62 23.10
N SER A 325 15.44 -28.55 22.83
CA SER A 325 14.46 -28.40 21.76
C SER A 325 13.17 -29.10 22.11
N ALA A 326 12.04 -28.46 21.82
CA ALA A 326 10.72 -29.05 22.01
C ALA A 326 9.76 -28.70 20.87
N ALA A 327 8.79 -29.60 20.65
CA ALA A 327 7.69 -29.41 19.74
C ALA A 327 6.38 -29.29 20.54
N LEU A 328 5.72 -28.15 20.41
CA LEU A 328 4.46 -27.82 21.08
C LEU A 328 3.35 -27.71 20.05
N MET A 329 2.16 -28.15 20.40
CA MET A 329 0.93 -27.86 19.66
C MET A 329 0.18 -26.75 20.39
N ALA A 330 -0.11 -25.67 19.70
CA ALA A 330 -0.94 -24.57 20.19
C ALA A 330 -2.38 -24.83 19.75
N SER A 331 -3.29 -24.81 20.72
CA SER A 331 -4.74 -24.90 20.54
C SER A 331 -5.45 -23.84 21.36
#